data_AF-Q1L099-F1
#
_entry.id   AF-Q1L099-F1
#
_cell.length_a   1.000
_cell.length_b   1.000
_cell.length_c   1.000
_cell.angle_alpha   90.00
_cell.angle_beta   90.00
_cell.angle_gamma   90.00
#
_symmetry.space_group_name_H-M   'P 1'
#
loop_
_entity.id
_entity.type
_entity.pdbx_description
1 polymer ?
#
loop_
_entity_poly.entity_id
_entity_poly.type
_entity_poly.pdbx_seq_one_letter_code
_entity_poly.pdbx_strand_id
1 'polypeptide(L)'
;LKQLKEFSGGTSKTELRKAFIECAAIETFFLWNKFKKDKEREDKEQNEETLYVGGGKTTLDQVAQRQLDDGDIPDQFKRQMFYTFGDYRDLCLGKDIGSDVTEVENNIKVVFQKNGKTGVQEREKWWEQHGKDIWKGMVCVLSYDTDSKQIKQDVQDKLVGSKSGNKYDYTNVSFSGGFNGDSTTKLEKFAS
;
A
#
# COMPACT_ATOMS: atom_id res chain seq x y z
N LEU A 1 3.92 -7.32 -9.54
CA LEU A 1 5.11 -6.98 -10.37
C LEU A 1 5.04 -7.37 -11.86
N LYS A 2 4.04 -8.15 -12.35
CA LYS A 2 4.01 -8.60 -13.77
C LYS A 2 4.18 -7.47 -14.79
N GLN A 3 3.48 -6.34 -14.58
CA GLN A 3 3.60 -5.16 -15.45
C GLN A 3 4.99 -4.53 -15.45
N LEU A 4 5.74 -4.60 -14.34
CA LEU A 4 7.10 -4.04 -14.24
C LEU A 4 8.14 -4.91 -14.98
N LYS A 5 7.80 -6.17 -15.26
CA LYS A 5 8.65 -7.08 -16.07
C LYS A 5 8.58 -6.76 -17.56
N GLU A 6 7.56 -6.02 -18.00
CA GLU A 6 7.31 -5.75 -19.42
C GLU A 6 8.01 -4.47 -19.92
N PHE A 7 8.71 -3.74 -19.04
CA PHE A 7 9.40 -2.50 -19.40
C PHE A 7 10.67 -2.72 -20.23
N SER A 8 10.81 -1.92 -21.28
CA SER A 8 11.96 -1.91 -22.20
C SER A 8 12.49 -0.49 -22.45
N GLY A 9 13.55 -0.35 -23.25
CA GLY A 9 14.31 0.89 -23.51
C GLY A 9 13.59 2.08 -24.16
N GLY A 10 12.25 2.11 -24.16
CA GLY A 10 11.41 3.24 -24.56
C GLY A 10 10.35 3.62 -23.52
N THR A 11 10.32 2.95 -22.37
CA THR A 11 9.33 3.20 -21.31
C THR A 11 9.55 4.58 -20.69
N SER A 12 8.50 5.40 -20.66
CA SER A 12 8.51 6.73 -20.07
C SER A 12 8.40 6.68 -18.53
N LYS A 13 8.88 7.73 -17.86
CA LYS A 13 8.69 7.92 -16.42
C LYS A 13 7.21 7.96 -16.01
N THR A 14 6.32 8.32 -16.94
CA THR A 14 4.86 8.33 -16.76
C THR A 14 4.29 6.91 -16.74
N GLU A 15 4.74 6.04 -17.63
CA GLU A 15 4.35 4.62 -17.66
C GLU A 15 4.87 3.89 -16.42
N LEU A 16 6.12 4.18 -16.02
CA LEU A 16 6.68 3.71 -14.76
C LEU A 16 5.78 4.08 -13.57
N ARG A 17 5.34 5.35 -13.50
CA ARG A 17 4.46 5.83 -12.41
C ARG A 17 3.15 5.07 -12.39
N LYS A 18 2.54 4.91 -13.57
CA LYS A 18 1.28 4.18 -13.71
C LYS A 18 1.41 2.73 -13.23
N ALA A 19 2.45 2.01 -13.66
CA ALA A 19 2.63 0.62 -13.26
C ALA A 19 2.95 0.46 -11.77
N PHE A 20 3.70 1.39 -11.16
CA PHE A 20 3.92 1.38 -9.71
C PHE A 20 2.62 1.58 -8.94
N ILE A 21 1.77 2.52 -9.36
CA ILE A 21 0.45 2.75 -8.76
C ILE A 21 -0.42 1.49 -8.90
N GLU A 22 -0.50 0.91 -10.10
CA GLU A 22 -1.32 -0.28 -10.36
C GLU A 22 -0.82 -1.50 -9.59
N CYS A 23 0.49 -1.76 -9.59
CA CYS A 23 1.07 -2.89 -8.86
C CYS A 23 0.84 -2.75 -7.35
N ALA A 24 1.15 -1.60 -6.77
CA ALA A 24 0.98 -1.38 -5.33
C ALA A 24 -0.50 -1.44 -4.90
N ALA A 25 -1.42 -0.91 -5.73
CA ALA A 25 -2.85 -1.00 -5.49
C ALA A 25 -3.36 -2.45 -5.54
N ILE A 26 -2.98 -3.21 -6.59
CA ILE A 26 -3.36 -4.62 -6.74
C ILE A 26 -2.82 -5.46 -5.58
N GLU A 27 -1.57 -5.24 -5.19
CA GLU A 27 -0.97 -5.95 -4.06
C GLU A 27 -1.69 -5.63 -2.76
N THR A 28 -2.01 -4.35 -2.51
CA THR A 28 -2.80 -3.93 -1.35
C THR A 28 -4.19 -4.57 -1.33
N PHE A 29 -4.85 -4.70 -2.49
CA PHE A 29 -6.14 -5.40 -2.61
C PHE A 29 -6.03 -6.87 -2.20
N PHE A 30 -5.01 -7.59 -2.68
CA PHE A 30 -4.81 -8.98 -2.30
C PHE A 30 -4.39 -9.13 -0.83
N LEU A 31 -3.57 -8.22 -0.31
CA LEU A 31 -3.19 -8.18 1.10
C LEU A 31 -4.42 -7.96 1.99
N TRP A 32 -5.35 -7.07 1.62
CA TRP A 32 -6.59 -6.86 2.35
C TRP A 32 -7.45 -8.14 2.40
N ASN A 33 -7.60 -8.81 1.25
CA ASN A 33 -8.34 -10.06 1.19
C ASN A 33 -7.69 -11.17 2.04
N LYS A 34 -6.35 -11.23 2.04
CA LYS A 34 -5.60 -12.17 2.89
C LYS A 34 -5.77 -11.83 4.38
N PHE A 35 -5.69 -10.54 4.74
CA PHE A 35 -5.88 -10.07 6.10
C PHE A 35 -7.26 -10.49 6.65
N LYS A 36 -8.33 -10.32 5.88
CA LYS A 36 -9.67 -10.79 6.27
C LYS A 36 -9.73 -12.30 6.50
N LYS A 37 -9.14 -13.10 5.61
CA LYS A 37 -9.06 -14.56 5.79
C LYS A 37 -8.24 -14.97 7.01
N ASP A 38 -7.17 -14.25 7.31
CA ASP A 38 -6.38 -14.49 8.51
C ASP A 38 -7.21 -14.17 9.77
N LYS A 39 -8.04 -13.12 9.76
CA LYS A 39 -9.01 -12.83 10.83
C LYS A 39 -10.08 -13.89 11.01
N GLU A 40 -10.63 -14.41 9.92
CA GLU A 40 -11.56 -15.57 10.00
C GLU A 40 -10.90 -16.82 10.59
N ARG A 41 -9.59 -17.01 10.38
CA ARG A 41 -8.83 -18.12 10.97
C ARG A 41 -8.56 -17.89 12.46
N GLU A 42 -8.15 -16.68 12.83
CA GLU A 42 -7.95 -16.29 14.24
C GLU A 42 -9.22 -16.55 15.08
N ASP A 43 -10.40 -16.18 14.57
CA ASP A 43 -11.69 -16.46 15.21
C ASP A 43 -11.92 -17.95 15.52
N LYS A 44 -11.58 -18.82 14.56
CA LYS A 44 -11.77 -20.27 14.68
C LYS A 44 -10.78 -20.90 15.67
N GLU A 45 -9.54 -20.41 15.69
CA GLU A 45 -8.49 -20.89 16.57
C GLU A 45 -8.71 -20.49 18.03
N GLN A 46 -9.37 -19.34 18.27
CA GLN A 46 -9.69 -18.83 19.60
C GLN A 46 -11.04 -19.35 20.17
N ASN A 47 -11.55 -20.49 19.66
CA ASN A 47 -12.84 -21.08 20.06
C ASN A 47 -14.06 -20.15 19.88
N GLU A 48 -14.11 -19.39 18.79
CA GLU A 48 -15.17 -18.40 18.55
C GLU A 48 -15.33 -17.45 19.75
N GLU A 49 -14.27 -16.71 20.15
CA GLU A 49 -14.44 -15.54 21.03
C GLU A 49 -15.25 -14.48 20.27
N THR A 50 -16.54 -14.76 20.24
CA THR A 50 -17.54 -14.09 19.44
C THR A 50 -17.71 -12.71 20.02
N LEU A 51 -17.37 -11.67 19.24
CA LEU A 51 -17.64 -10.32 19.67
C LEU A 51 -19.14 -10.04 19.52
N TYR A 52 -19.83 -9.81 20.64
CA TYR A 52 -21.21 -9.34 20.63
C TYR A 52 -21.21 -7.83 20.45
N VAL A 53 -21.46 -7.37 19.22
CA VAL A 53 -21.62 -5.95 18.91
C VAL A 53 -23.10 -5.71 18.59
N GLY A 54 -23.77 -4.86 19.37
CA GLY A 54 -25.18 -4.50 19.12
C GLY A 54 -26.20 -5.63 19.27
N GLY A 55 -25.87 -6.68 20.03
CA GLY A 55 -26.78 -7.81 20.29
C GLY A 55 -26.69 -8.98 19.29
N GLY A 56 -25.74 -8.94 18.34
CA GLY A 56 -25.48 -10.02 17.37
C GLY A 56 -24.03 -10.51 17.39
N LYS A 57 -23.85 -11.81 17.08
CA LYS A 57 -22.55 -12.46 16.85
C LYS A 57 -21.87 -11.85 15.62
N THR A 58 -20.68 -11.28 15.80
CA THR A 58 -19.84 -10.71 14.72
C THR A 58 -18.47 -11.39 14.73
N THR A 59 -17.90 -11.66 13.55
CA THR A 59 -16.55 -12.20 13.35
C THR A 59 -15.49 -11.08 13.23
N LEU A 60 -14.22 -11.37 13.52
CA LEU A 60 -13.11 -10.39 13.45
C LEU A 60 -12.93 -9.80 12.04
N ASP A 61 -13.19 -10.57 10.97
CA ASP A 61 -13.13 -10.05 9.60
C ASP A 61 -14.24 -9.02 9.33
N GLN A 62 -15.44 -9.24 9.88
CA GLN A 62 -16.55 -8.30 9.80
C GLN A 62 -16.29 -7.04 10.62
N VAL A 63 -15.67 -7.18 11.81
CA VAL A 63 -15.21 -6.02 12.60
C VAL A 63 -14.22 -5.20 11.79
N ALA A 64 -13.22 -5.83 11.18
CA ALA A 64 -12.24 -5.15 10.34
C ALA A 64 -12.87 -4.47 9.12
N GLN A 65 -13.82 -5.11 8.45
CA GLN A 65 -14.53 -4.53 7.30
C GLN A 65 -15.41 -3.34 7.71
N ARG A 66 -16.14 -3.42 8.83
CA ARG A 66 -16.92 -2.30 9.36
C ARG A 66 -16.02 -1.12 9.73
N GLN A 67 -14.88 -1.39 10.38
CA GLN A 67 -13.90 -0.36 10.70
C GLN A 67 -13.42 0.36 9.43
N LEU A 68 -13.10 -0.39 8.37
CA LEU A 68 -12.71 0.17 7.09
C LEU A 68 -13.83 0.98 6.42
N ASP A 69 -15.06 0.46 6.43
CA ASP A 69 -16.24 1.14 5.86
C ASP A 69 -16.56 2.45 6.62
N ASP A 70 -16.24 2.51 7.92
CA ASP A 70 -16.30 3.72 8.74
C ASP A 70 -15.17 4.71 8.47
N GLY A 71 -14.24 4.36 7.59
CA GLY A 71 -13.12 5.20 7.17
C GLY A 71 -11.86 4.99 8.00
N ASP A 72 -11.79 3.92 8.79
CA ASP A 72 -10.64 3.61 9.63
C ASP A 72 -9.95 2.31 9.18
N ILE A 73 -8.78 2.44 8.55
CA ILE A 73 -7.93 1.29 8.22
C ILE A 73 -7.42 0.61 9.51
N PRO A 74 -7.66 -0.70 9.71
CA PRO A 74 -7.16 -1.43 10.89
C PRO A 74 -5.66 -1.29 11.07
N ASP A 75 -5.17 -1.01 12.28
CA ASP A 75 -3.77 -0.69 12.53
C ASP A 75 -2.78 -1.81 12.14
N GLN A 76 -3.16 -3.07 12.36
CA GLN A 76 -2.35 -4.22 11.94
C GLN A 76 -2.20 -4.27 10.41
N PHE A 77 -3.27 -3.98 9.68
CA PHE A 77 -3.24 -3.97 8.22
C PHE A 77 -2.52 -2.73 7.68
N LYS A 78 -2.75 -1.56 8.26
CA LYS A 78 -2.02 -0.33 7.94
C LYS A 78 -0.51 -0.50 8.08
N ARG A 79 -0.06 -1.23 9.11
CA ARG A 79 1.36 -1.59 9.25
C ARG A 79 1.88 -2.39 8.06
N GLN A 80 1.13 -3.39 7.59
CA GLN A 80 1.49 -4.17 6.39
C GLN A 80 1.63 -3.26 5.17
N MET A 81 0.68 -2.33 4.97
CA MET A 81 0.76 -1.35 3.87
C MET A 81 2.03 -0.49 3.92
N PHE A 82 2.47 -0.07 5.11
CA PHE A 82 3.71 0.70 5.26
C PHE A 82 4.92 -0.10 4.79
N TYR A 83 5.05 -1.37 5.22
CA TYR A 83 6.14 -2.23 4.80
C TYR A 83 6.12 -2.48 3.29
N THR A 84 4.97 -2.83 2.72
CA THR A 84 4.82 -2.98 1.26
C THR A 84 5.23 -1.69 0.54
N PHE A 85 4.81 -0.52 1.01
CA PHE A 85 5.23 0.75 0.42
C PHE A 85 6.75 0.98 0.50
N GLY A 86 7.39 0.56 1.60
CA GLY A 86 8.84 0.52 1.75
C GLY A 86 9.52 -0.42 0.75
N ASP A 87 8.96 -1.61 0.51
CA ASP A 87 9.49 -2.54 -0.49
C ASP A 87 9.43 -1.93 -1.91
N TYR A 88 8.33 -1.26 -2.28
CA TYR A 88 8.25 -0.53 -3.56
C TYR A 88 9.29 0.60 -3.65
N ARG A 89 9.61 1.28 -2.54
CA ARG A 89 10.68 2.28 -2.51
C ARG A 89 12.02 1.64 -2.80
N ASP A 90 12.35 0.60 -2.06
CA ASP A 90 13.66 -0.05 -2.15
C ASP A 90 13.83 -0.70 -3.53
N LEU A 91 12.76 -1.25 -4.10
CA LEU A 91 12.69 -1.68 -5.50
C LEU A 91 12.99 -0.54 -6.49
N CYS A 92 12.39 0.64 -6.30
CA CYS A 92 12.64 1.81 -7.13
C CYS A 92 14.12 2.24 -7.06
N LEU A 93 14.68 2.28 -5.85
CA LEU A 93 16.06 2.72 -5.60
C LEU A 93 17.10 1.62 -5.94
N GLY A 94 16.68 0.38 -6.18
CA GLY A 94 17.56 -0.77 -6.37
C GLY A 94 18.33 -1.13 -5.09
N LYS A 95 17.64 -1.04 -3.95
CA LYS A 95 18.10 -1.48 -2.63
C LYS A 95 17.37 -2.75 -2.17
N ASP A 96 16.46 -3.27 -2.99
CA ASP A 96 15.72 -4.49 -2.70
C ASP A 96 16.69 -5.68 -2.59
N ILE A 97 16.43 -6.57 -1.63
CA ILE A 97 17.32 -7.67 -1.27
C ILE A 97 16.88 -8.99 -1.95
N GLY A 98 15.71 -9.02 -2.59
CA GLY A 98 15.14 -10.20 -3.23
C GLY A 98 15.84 -10.58 -4.53
N SER A 99 16.32 -11.82 -4.65
CA SER A 99 16.89 -12.33 -5.90
C SER A 99 15.90 -12.34 -7.06
N ASP A 100 14.61 -12.54 -6.75
CA ASP A 100 13.54 -12.75 -7.74
C ASP A 100 13.05 -11.46 -8.42
N VAL A 101 13.53 -10.30 -7.97
CA VAL A 101 13.19 -8.99 -8.55
C VAL A 101 14.28 -8.41 -9.46
N THR A 102 15.40 -9.12 -9.64
CA THR A 102 16.56 -8.65 -10.44
C THR A 102 16.16 -8.14 -11.84
N GLU A 103 15.26 -8.86 -12.52
CA GLU A 103 14.74 -8.47 -13.84
C GLU A 103 13.98 -7.13 -13.78
N VAL A 104 13.09 -6.99 -12.80
CA VAL A 104 12.30 -5.77 -12.58
C VAL A 104 13.21 -4.60 -12.23
N GLU A 105 14.19 -4.80 -11.36
CA GLU A 105 15.16 -3.76 -11.01
C GLU A 105 15.91 -3.25 -12.23
N ASN A 106 16.37 -4.16 -13.09
CA ASN A 106 17.12 -3.80 -14.29
C ASN A 106 16.24 -3.01 -15.26
N ASN A 107 15.00 -3.42 -15.44
CA ASN A 107 14.04 -2.71 -16.27
C ASN A 107 13.76 -1.30 -15.73
N ILE A 108 13.59 -1.15 -14.42
CA ILE A 108 13.45 0.17 -13.78
C ILE A 108 14.71 1.01 -14.02
N LYS A 109 15.92 0.45 -13.82
CA LYS A 109 17.19 1.14 -14.05
C LYS A 109 17.26 1.72 -15.48
N VAL A 110 16.80 0.97 -16.49
CA VAL A 110 16.78 1.42 -17.90
C VAL A 110 15.94 2.67 -18.11
N VAL A 111 14.82 2.84 -17.40
CA VAL A 111 13.95 4.05 -17.51
C VAL A 111 14.69 5.34 -17.11
N PHE A 112 15.71 5.23 -16.26
CA PHE A 112 16.49 6.37 -15.74
C PHE A 112 17.87 6.49 -16.37
N GLN A 113 18.21 5.67 -17.35
CA GLN A 113 19.48 5.79 -18.05
C GLN A 113 19.44 6.96 -19.03
N LYS A 114 20.40 7.88 -18.88
CA LYS A 114 20.77 8.86 -19.91
C LYS A 114 22.24 8.70 -20.25
N ASN A 115 22.54 8.53 -21.53
CA ASN A 115 23.91 8.44 -22.05
C ASN A 115 24.81 7.44 -21.29
N GLY A 116 24.28 6.29 -20.89
CA GLY A 116 25.04 5.21 -20.23
C GLY A 116 25.37 5.43 -18.74
N LYS A 117 24.86 6.48 -18.09
CA LYS A 117 24.98 6.67 -16.63
C LYS A 117 23.65 6.35 -15.94
N THR A 118 23.69 5.52 -14.90
CA THR A 118 22.56 5.25 -14.00
C THR A 118 22.40 6.41 -13.01
N GLY A 119 21.30 7.16 -13.12
CA GLY A 119 21.00 8.27 -12.22
C GLY A 119 20.34 7.78 -10.93
N VAL A 120 21.11 7.33 -9.94
CA VAL A 120 20.56 7.04 -8.58
C VAL A 120 19.79 8.24 -8.05
N GLN A 121 20.35 9.45 -8.20
CA GLN A 121 19.69 10.71 -7.85
C GLN A 121 18.40 10.98 -8.63
N GLU A 122 18.28 10.48 -9.87
CA GLU A 122 17.03 10.64 -10.63
C GLU A 122 15.91 9.75 -10.08
N ARG A 123 16.26 8.57 -9.55
CA ARG A 123 15.31 7.63 -8.95
C ARG A 123 14.83 8.12 -7.59
N GLU A 124 15.74 8.67 -6.79
CA GLU A 124 15.40 9.36 -5.53
C GLU A 124 14.41 10.50 -5.77
N LYS A 125 14.72 11.43 -6.69
CA LYS A 125 13.82 12.53 -7.04
C LYS A 125 12.48 12.05 -7.58
N TRP A 126 12.48 10.99 -8.38
CA TRP A 126 11.25 10.42 -8.93
C TRP A 126 10.38 9.82 -7.81
N TRP A 127 10.99 9.12 -6.85
CA TRP A 127 10.29 8.60 -5.68
C TRP A 127 9.74 9.73 -4.80
N GLU A 128 10.53 10.75 -4.50
CA GLU A 128 10.07 11.94 -3.76
C GLU A 128 8.86 12.60 -4.43
N GLN A 129 8.85 12.64 -5.77
CA GLN A 129 7.76 13.24 -6.53
C GLN A 129 6.49 12.36 -6.57
N HIS A 130 6.63 11.05 -6.69
CA HIS A 130 5.53 10.14 -7.02
C HIS A 130 5.16 9.13 -5.93
N GLY A 131 5.95 9.00 -4.86
CA GLY A 131 5.64 8.13 -3.72
C GLY A 131 4.26 8.40 -3.13
N LYS A 132 3.88 9.68 -3.04
CA LYS A 132 2.53 10.10 -2.64
C LYS A 132 1.41 9.59 -3.55
N ASP A 133 1.66 9.50 -4.87
CA ASP A 133 0.69 9.00 -5.83
C ASP A 133 0.51 7.48 -5.70
N ILE A 134 1.62 6.77 -5.45
CA ILE A 134 1.64 5.32 -5.22
C ILE A 134 0.88 4.99 -3.94
N TRP A 135 1.19 5.69 -2.84
CA TRP A 135 0.46 5.54 -1.57
C TRP A 135 -1.04 5.83 -1.73
N LYS A 136 -1.38 6.92 -2.43
CA LYS A 136 -2.79 7.25 -2.75
C LYS A 136 -3.47 6.11 -3.50
N GLY A 137 -2.79 5.47 -4.45
CA GLY A 137 -3.28 4.28 -5.14
C GLY A 137 -3.56 3.10 -4.21
N MET A 138 -2.64 2.82 -3.28
CA MET A 138 -2.79 1.78 -2.26
C MET A 138 -4.02 2.03 -1.36
N VAL A 139 -4.21 3.26 -0.88
CA VAL A 139 -5.37 3.61 -0.04
C VAL A 139 -6.68 3.57 -0.86
N CYS A 140 -6.66 4.07 -2.09
CA CYS A 140 -7.82 4.12 -2.97
C CYS A 140 -8.43 2.74 -3.22
N VAL A 141 -7.59 1.71 -3.42
CA VAL A 141 -8.08 0.36 -3.73
C VAL A 141 -8.88 -0.29 -2.60
N LEU A 142 -8.73 0.19 -1.36
CA LEU A 142 -9.49 -0.32 -0.21
C LEU A 142 -10.98 0.01 -0.28
N SER A 143 -11.34 1.03 -1.08
CA SER A 143 -12.74 1.37 -1.35
C SER A 143 -13.36 0.57 -2.51
N TYR A 144 -12.59 -0.29 -3.18
CA TYR A 144 -13.10 -1.13 -4.26
C TYR A 144 -13.89 -2.31 -3.69
N ASP A 145 -15.16 -2.40 -4.09
CA ASP A 145 -16.01 -3.53 -3.77
C ASP A 145 -15.96 -4.58 -4.87
N THR A 146 -15.68 -5.83 -4.46
CA THR A 146 -15.49 -6.94 -5.41
C THR A 146 -16.83 -7.46 -5.93
N ASP A 147 -17.88 -7.39 -5.12
CA ASP A 147 -19.21 -7.91 -5.47
C ASP A 147 -19.88 -7.02 -6.51
N SER A 148 -19.95 -5.71 -6.25
CA SER A 148 -20.49 -4.74 -7.20
C SER A 148 -19.52 -4.37 -8.32
N LYS A 149 -18.22 -4.69 -8.18
CA LYS A 149 -17.13 -4.27 -9.07
C LYS A 149 -17.05 -2.75 -9.24
N GLN A 150 -17.36 -2.02 -8.17
CA GLN A 150 -17.42 -0.56 -8.15
C GLN A 150 -16.69 -0.01 -6.93
N ILE A 151 -16.37 1.28 -6.98
CA ILE A 151 -15.85 2.01 -5.83
C ILE A 151 -17.01 2.37 -4.91
N LYS A 152 -16.89 2.03 -3.62
CA LYS A 152 -17.75 2.57 -2.56
C LYS A 152 -17.38 4.03 -2.30
N GLN A 153 -18.12 4.95 -2.90
CA GLN A 153 -17.78 6.38 -2.88
C GLN A 153 -17.70 6.95 -1.47
N ASP A 154 -18.57 6.52 -0.57
CA ASP A 154 -18.59 6.92 0.84
C ASP A 154 -17.32 6.50 1.58
N VAL A 155 -16.84 5.27 1.36
CA VAL A 155 -15.57 4.79 1.92
C VAL A 155 -14.39 5.52 1.27
N GLN A 156 -14.43 5.71 -0.05
CA GLN A 156 -13.38 6.43 -0.77
C GLN A 156 -13.23 7.87 -0.28
N ASP A 157 -14.34 8.57 -0.06
CA ASP A 157 -14.33 9.96 0.40
C ASP A 157 -13.78 10.07 1.83
N LYS A 158 -14.04 9.08 2.68
CA LYS A 158 -13.46 9.01 4.04
C LYS A 158 -11.95 8.75 4.01
N LEU A 159 -11.49 7.86 3.12
CA LEU A 159 -10.09 7.44 3.06
C LEU A 159 -9.20 8.37 2.23
N VAL A 160 -9.69 8.91 1.11
CA VAL A 160 -8.90 9.64 0.08
C VAL A 160 -9.46 11.04 -0.19
N GLY A 161 -10.58 11.42 0.43
CA GLY A 161 -11.24 12.70 0.19
C GLY A 161 -10.32 13.91 0.37
N SER A 162 -10.59 14.95 -0.42
CA SER A 162 -9.76 16.17 -0.55
C SER A 162 -9.90 17.17 0.61
N LYS A 163 -10.47 16.76 1.74
CA LYS A 163 -10.60 17.64 2.91
C LYS A 163 -9.21 17.85 3.51
N SER A 164 -8.86 19.10 3.81
CA SER A 164 -7.65 19.44 4.56
C SER A 164 -7.58 18.60 5.83
N GLY A 165 -6.45 17.90 6.05
CA GLY A 165 -6.27 17.02 7.22
C GLY A 165 -6.74 15.57 7.06
N ASN A 166 -6.83 15.05 5.83
CA ASN A 166 -7.08 13.61 5.63
C ASN A 166 -6.04 12.77 6.39
N LYS A 167 -6.53 11.85 7.24
CA LYS A 167 -5.77 10.96 8.12
C LYS A 167 -4.77 10.07 7.36
N TYR A 168 -5.13 9.66 6.15
CA TYR A 168 -4.36 8.74 5.31
C TYR A 168 -3.56 9.44 4.21
N ASP A 169 -3.50 10.78 4.23
CA ASP A 169 -2.60 11.52 3.35
C ASP A 169 -1.13 11.20 3.67
N TYR A 170 -0.29 11.21 2.64
CA TYR A 170 1.11 10.78 2.68
C TYR A 170 1.93 11.50 3.77
N THR A 171 1.68 12.79 4.00
CA THR A 171 2.39 13.61 5.00
C THR A 171 1.85 13.47 6.42
N ASN A 172 0.63 12.93 6.56
CA ASN A 172 -0.11 12.88 7.82
C ASN A 172 -0.11 11.49 8.43
N VAL A 173 -0.21 10.46 7.59
CA VAL A 173 -0.42 9.09 8.03
C VAL A 173 0.78 8.57 8.81
N SER A 174 0.46 7.90 9.92
CA SER A 174 1.44 7.26 10.78
C SER A 174 0.91 5.93 11.30
N PHE A 175 1.85 5.11 11.77
CA PHE A 175 1.54 3.92 12.54
C PHE A 175 2.37 3.92 13.82
N SER A 176 1.82 3.30 14.86
CA SER A 176 2.54 3.01 16.10
C SER A 176 3.54 1.88 15.83
N GLY A 177 4.83 2.18 15.80
CA GLY A 177 5.85 1.18 15.51
C GLY A 177 7.22 1.77 15.19
N GLY A 178 8.25 1.08 15.68
CA GLY A 178 9.67 1.42 15.54
C GLY A 178 10.50 0.59 16.51
N PHE A 179 11.83 0.70 16.46
CA PHE A 179 12.74 0.03 17.40
C PHE A 179 12.48 0.42 18.87
N ASN A 180 11.81 1.55 19.12
CA ASN A 180 11.31 1.98 20.42
C ASN A 180 9.78 1.95 20.38
N GLY A 181 9.15 1.01 21.07
CA GLY A 181 7.72 0.66 20.96
C GLY A 181 6.68 1.78 21.18
N ASP A 182 7.11 2.97 21.62
CA ASP A 182 6.25 4.14 21.85
C ASP A 182 6.36 5.21 20.76
N SER A 183 7.19 5.04 19.71
CA SER A 183 7.31 6.03 18.65
C SER A 183 6.27 5.85 17.54
N THR A 184 5.58 6.95 17.20
CA THR A 184 4.79 7.04 15.97
C THR A 184 5.71 7.32 14.79
N THR A 185 5.68 6.47 13.77
CA THR A 185 6.47 6.67 12.55
C THR A 185 5.56 7.18 11.43
N LYS A 186 5.87 8.37 10.90
CA LYS A 186 5.19 8.94 9.72
C LYS A 186 5.64 8.24 8.45
N LEU A 187 4.72 8.05 7.49
CA LEU A 187 5.03 7.39 6.22
C LEU A 187 6.12 8.12 5.43
N GLU A 188 6.03 9.45 5.35
CA GLU A 188 7.05 10.28 4.70
C GLU A 188 8.46 10.00 5.24
N LYS A 189 8.61 9.81 6.56
CA LYS A 189 9.91 9.48 7.18
C LYS A 189 10.29 8.01 7.04
N PHE A 190 9.31 7.12 7.01
CA PHE A 190 9.53 5.69 6.83
C PHE A 190 10.09 5.39 5.43
N ALA A 191 9.62 6.14 4.44
CA ALA A 191 9.92 5.95 3.03
C ALA A 191 10.68 7.14 2.41
N SER A 192 11.32 7.97 3.23
CA SER A 192 12.31 8.97 2.80
C SER A 192 13.65 8.32 2.50
#